data_AF-A0A2S6STC4-F1
#
_entry.id   AF-A0A2S6STC4-F1
#
_cell.length_a   1.000
_cell.length_b   1.000
_cell.length_c   1.000
_cell.angle_alpha   90.00
_cell.angle_beta   90.00
_cell.angle_gamma   90.00
#
_symmetry.space_group_name_H-M   'P 1'
#
loop_
_entity.id
_entity.type
_entity.pdbx_description
1 polymer ?
#
loop_
_entity_poly.entity_id
_entity_poly.type
_entity_poly.pdbx_seq_one_letter_code
_entity_poly.pdbx_strand_id
1 'polypeptide(L)'
;MNIKLIKEKWMKFYKRGFLTGILVLSFFCIIDQTLQSPFYFIKIESFNILFFNLSVILFGSVFCGLLSLFLLLILSFITVPNN
;
A
#
# COMPACT_ATOMS: atom_id res chain seq x y z
N MET A 1 6.55 -22.95 10.50
CA MET A 1 6.83 -21.74 9.70
C MET A 1 7.40 -22.16 8.36
N ASN A 2 6.67 -21.93 7.28
CA ASN A 2 7.12 -22.24 5.93
C ASN A 2 8.08 -21.14 5.41
N ILE A 3 9.36 -21.26 5.78
CA ILE A 3 10.41 -20.28 5.43
C ILE A 3 10.63 -20.20 3.92
N LYS A 4 10.48 -21.34 3.22
CA LYS A 4 10.62 -21.42 1.75
C LYS A 4 9.58 -20.53 1.05
N LEU A 5 8.35 -20.53 1.54
CA LEU A 5 7.27 -19.69 1.03
C LEU A 5 7.55 -18.18 1.20
N ILE A 6 8.13 -17.76 2.33
CA ILE A 6 8.55 -16.36 2.53
C ILE A 6 9.65 -16.01 1.54
N LYS A 7 10.71 -16.82 1.47
CA LYS A 7 11.89 -16.54 0.64
C LYS A 7 11.56 -16.42 -0.85
N GLU A 8 10.61 -17.22 -1.35
CA GLU A 8 10.23 -17.22 -2.77
C GLU A 8 9.18 -16.15 -3.10
N LYS A 9 8.24 -15.86 -2.18
CA LYS A 9 7.06 -15.05 -2.49
C LYS A 9 7.05 -13.64 -1.88
N TRP A 10 7.97 -13.29 -0.98
CA TRP A 10 7.98 -11.99 -0.30
C TRP A 10 7.92 -10.81 -1.29
N MET A 11 8.78 -10.81 -2.31
CA MET A 11 8.85 -9.72 -3.28
C MET A 11 7.55 -9.60 -4.10
N LYS A 12 6.87 -10.72 -4.38
CA LYS A 12 5.58 -10.74 -5.07
C LYS A 12 4.46 -10.16 -4.20
N PHE A 13 4.44 -10.50 -2.90
CA PHE A 13 3.46 -9.96 -1.95
C PHE A 13 3.67 -8.46 -1.72
N TYR A 14 4.92 -8.02 -1.51
CA TYR A 14 5.26 -6.61 -1.34
C TYR A 14 4.85 -5.79 -2.56
N LYS A 15 5.27 -6.19 -3.77
CA LYS A 15 4.95 -5.46 -5.02
C LYS A 15 3.44 -5.35 -5.24
N ARG A 16 2.68 -6.41 -4.95
CA ARG A 16 1.21 -6.39 -5.07
C ARG A 16 0.58 -5.43 -4.05
N GLY A 17 1.01 -5.48 -2.79
CA GLY A 17 0.55 -4.56 -1.74
C GLY A 17 0.87 -3.11 -2.07
N PHE A 18 2.09 -2.83 -2.52
CA PHE A 18 2.51 -1.50 -2.94
C PHE A 18 1.67 -0.97 -4.12
N LEU A 19 1.50 -1.77 -5.18
CA LEU A 19 0.74 -1.35 -6.37
C LEU A 19 -0.74 -1.14 -6.07
N THR A 20 -1.34 -2.03 -5.28
CA THR A 20 -2.74 -1.88 -4.84
C THR A 20 -2.90 -0.65 -3.94
N GLY A 21 -1.95 -0.40 -3.03
CA GLY A 21 -1.89 0.82 -2.24
C GLY A 21 -1.87 2.08 -3.08
N ILE A 22 -1.02 2.15 -4.12
CA ILE A 22 -0.96 3.30 -5.03
C ILE A 22 -2.31 3.53 -5.69
N LEU A 23 -2.91 2.48 -6.26
CA LEU A 23 -4.17 2.59 -6.99
C LEU A 23 -5.31 3.06 -6.07
N VAL A 24 -5.44 2.45 -4.90
CA VAL A 24 -6.53 2.76 -3.95
C VAL A 24 -6.36 4.16 -3.37
N LEU A 25 -5.14 4.53 -2.93
CA LEU A 25 -4.89 5.87 -2.37
C LEU A 25 -5.02 6.97 -3.42
N SER A 26 -4.60 6.72 -4.66
CA SER A 26 -4.78 7.67 -5.77
C SER A 26 -6.26 7.84 -6.11
N PHE A 27 -7.03 6.74 -6.13
CA PHE A 27 -8.48 6.80 -6.36
C PHE A 27 -9.19 7.57 -5.26
N PHE A 28 -8.85 7.33 -3.99
CA PHE A 28 -9.37 8.11 -2.88
C PHE A 28 -8.99 9.58 -2.97
N CYS A 29 -7.75 9.89 -3.35
CA CYS A 29 -7.34 11.27 -3.57
C CYS A 29 -8.21 11.95 -4.63
N ILE A 30 -8.46 11.30 -5.78
CA ILE A 30 -9.34 11.87 -6.82
C ILE A 30 -10.74 12.16 -6.29
N ILE A 31 -11.35 11.20 -5.59
CA ILE A 31 -12.69 11.40 -4.99
C ILE A 31 -12.64 12.56 -3.99
N ASP A 32 -11.65 12.57 -3.09
CA ASP A 32 -11.53 13.57 -2.03
C ASP A 32 -11.34 14.98 -2.61
N GLN A 33 -10.63 15.10 -3.73
CA GLN A 33 -10.50 16.37 -4.45
C GLN A 33 -11.81 16.85 -5.09
N THR A 34 -12.82 16.00 -5.30
CA THR A 34 -14.13 16.47 -5.80
C THR A 34 -14.98 17.14 -4.72
N LEU A 35 -14.71 16.89 -3.44
CA LEU A 35 -15.45 17.49 -2.33
C LEU A 35 -15.10 18.97 -2.16
N GLN A 36 -16.04 19.77 -1.67
CA GLN A 36 -15.79 21.19 -1.33
C GLN A 36 -14.75 21.32 -0.21
N SER A 37 -14.84 20.48 0.82
CA SER A 37 -13.83 20.32 1.86
C SER A 37 -13.30 18.88 1.82
N PRO A 38 -12.03 18.68 1.44
CA PRO A 38 -11.40 17.36 1.48
C PRO A 38 -11.24 16.85 2.92
N PHE A 39 -11.35 15.55 3.11
CA PHE A 39 -11.22 14.90 4.43
C PHE A 39 -9.84 14.31 4.69
N TYR A 40 -9.17 13.78 3.66
CA TYR A 40 -7.95 12.98 3.80
C TYR A 40 -6.72 13.66 3.20
N PHE A 41 -6.89 14.36 2.08
CA PHE A 41 -5.83 15.02 1.32
C PHE A 41 -6.05 16.52 1.29
N ILE A 42 -4.99 17.31 1.16
CA ILE A 42 -5.13 18.77 1.07
C ILE A 42 -5.68 19.14 -0.32
N LYS A 43 -6.60 20.11 -0.40
CA LYS A 43 -7.14 20.59 -1.68
C LYS A 43 -6.01 21.06 -2.58
N ILE A 44 -5.97 20.55 -3.81
CA ILE A 44 -4.88 20.86 -4.74
C ILE A 44 -5.12 22.25 -5.35
N GLU A 45 -4.48 23.25 -4.76
CA GLU A 45 -4.50 24.64 -5.24
C GLU A 45 -3.15 25.09 -5.83
N SER A 46 -2.09 24.31 -5.62
CA SER A 46 -0.74 24.61 -6.14
C SER A 46 0.06 23.33 -6.40
N PHE A 47 1.12 23.46 -7.21
CA PHE A 47 2.04 22.35 -7.48
C PHE A 47 2.71 21.81 -6.22
N ASN A 48 3.00 22.67 -5.24
CA ASN A 48 3.60 22.24 -3.97
C ASN A 48 2.68 21.27 -3.21
N ILE A 49 1.37 21.56 -3.17
CA ILE A 49 0.38 20.70 -2.52
C ILE A 49 0.20 19.39 -3.29
N LEU A 50 0.26 19.44 -4.63
CA LEU A 50 0.23 18.24 -5.46
C LEU A 50 1.41 17.31 -5.16
N PHE A 51 2.63 17.84 -5.09
CA PHE A 51 3.81 17.04 -4.72
C PHE A 51 3.70 16.49 -3.30
N PHE A 52 3.18 17.27 -2.35
CA PHE A 52 2.93 16.79 -0.99
C PHE A 52 1.95 15.62 -0.96
N ASN A 53 0.78 15.75 -1.59
CA ASN A 53 -0.21 14.67 -1.66
C ASN A 53 0.34 13.42 -2.36
N LEU A 54 1.15 13.59 -3.42
CA LEU A 54 1.84 12.47 -4.08
C LEU A 54 2.83 11.78 -3.13
N SER A 55 3.60 12.52 -2.35
CA SER A 55 4.49 11.96 -1.32
C SER A 55 3.71 11.17 -0.27
N VAL A 56 2.56 11.69 0.17
CA VAL A 56 1.67 10.98 1.11
C VAL A 56 1.15 9.66 0.50
N ILE A 57 0.69 9.68 -0.75
CA ILE A 57 0.24 8.48 -1.46
C ILE A 57 1.37 7.45 -1.57
N LEU A 58 2.57 7.87 -1.99
CA LEU A 58 3.71 6.98 -2.12
C LEU A 58 4.12 6.39 -0.77
N PHE A 59 4.16 7.21 0.27
CA PHE A 59 4.47 6.77 1.63
C PHE A 59 3.44 5.77 2.16
N GLY A 60 2.14 6.07 2.02
CA GLY A 60 1.06 5.15 2.38
C GLY A 60 1.10 3.84 1.59
N SER A 61 1.54 3.89 0.33
CA SER A 61 1.69 2.70 -0.51
C SER A 61 2.84 1.80 -0.07
N VAL A 62 3.97 2.38 0.38
CA VAL A 62 5.06 1.62 1.01
C VAL A 62 4.53 0.89 2.25
N PHE A 63 3.73 1.57 3.07
CA PHE A 63 3.12 0.95 4.25
C PHE A 63 2.18 -0.21 3.87
N CYS A 64 1.38 -0.07 2.81
CA CYS A 64 0.54 -1.16 2.30
C CYS A 64 1.37 -2.38 1.82
N GLY A 65 2.51 -2.14 1.18
CA GLY A 65 3.47 -3.19 0.83
C GLY A 65 4.06 -3.90 2.05
N LEU A 66 4.39 -3.17 3.12
CA LEU A 66 4.86 -3.77 4.37
C LEU A 66 3.75 -4.57 5.06
N LEU A 67 2.51 -4.08 5.04
CA LEU A 67 1.36 -4.77 5.61
C LEU A 67 1.06 -6.09 4.88
N SER A 68 1.24 -6.14 3.55
CA SER A 68 1.11 -7.39 2.80
C SER A 68 2.22 -8.41 3.13
N LEU A 69 3.43 -7.94 3.47
CA LEU A 69 4.50 -8.81 3.98
C LEU A 69 4.19 -9.34 5.38
N PHE A 70 3.59 -8.51 6.24
CA PHE A 70 3.12 -8.97 7.55
C PHE A 70 2.05 -10.06 7.42
N LEU A 71 1.13 -9.91 6.47
CA LEU A 71 0.14 -10.93 6.15
C LEU A 71 0.80 -12.24 5.64
N LEU A 72 1.85 -12.12 4.83
CA LEU A 72 2.65 -13.29 4.39
C LEU A 72 3.33 -14.02 5.56
N LEU A 73 3.82 -13.29 6.56
CA LEU A 73 4.38 -13.89 7.78
C LEU A 73 3.32 -14.71 8.51
N ILE A 74 2.13 -14.16 8.73
CA ILE A 74 1.00 -14.87 9.35
C ILE A 74 0.65 -16.14 8.56
N LEU A 75 0.53 -16.02 7.23
CA LEU A 75 0.24 -17.18 6.36
C LEU A 75 1.34 -18.25 6.44
N SER A 76 2.60 -17.86 6.55
CA SER A 76 3.73 -18.78 6.71
C SER A 76 3.71 -19.54 8.05
N PHE A 77 3.12 -18.94 9.10
CA PHE A 77 2.91 -19.63 10.38
C PHE A 77 1.77 -20.65 10.31
N ILE A 78 0.66 -20.27 9.67
CA ILE A 78 -0.55 -21.10 9.58
C ILE A 78 -0.37 -22.27 8.59
N THR A 79 0.40 -22.06 7.52
CA THR A 79 0.64 -23.12 6.52
C THR A 79 1.59 -24.18 7.06
N VAL A 80 1.08 -25.40 7.20
CA VAL A 80 1.88 -26.60 7.47
C VAL A 80 2.79 -26.84 6.27
N PRO A 81 4.10 -27.08 6.48
CA PRO A 81 4.99 -27.47 5.40
C PRO A 81 4.54 -28.84 4.88
N ASN A 82 3.93 -28.88 3.69
CA ASN A 82 3.86 -30.12 2.93
C ASN A 82 5.27 -30.35 2.37
N ASN A 83 5.96 -31.33 2.93
CA ASN A 83 7.18 -31.91 2.37
C ASN A 83 6.90 -32.51 0.99
#